data_AF-A0A139IQH8-F1
#
_entry.id   AF-A0A139IQH8-F1
#
_cell.length_a   1.000
_cell.length_b   1.000
_cell.length_c   1.000
_cell.angle_alpha   90.00
_cell.angle_beta   90.00
_cell.angle_gamma   90.00
#
_symmetry.space_group_name_H-M   'P 1'
#
loop_
_entity.id
_entity.type
_entity.pdbx_description
1 polymer ?
#
loop_
_entity_poly.entity_id
_entity_poly.type
_entity_poly.pdbx_seq_one_letter_code
_entity_poly.pdbx_strand_id
1 'polypeptide(L)'
;MDQSCQEHVDRYKFVYSQAPDVFPHVGETGVALDERKGTASVYINVNAAGQPGGVATQGVSLLEWRRTSNDGTEAWLCVKHMAIKGLQDIV
;
A
#
# COMPACT_ATOMS: atom_id res chain seq x y z
N MET A 1 16.37 9.55 3.98
CA MET A 1 14.93 9.81 3.88
C MET A 1 14.25 8.61 4.47
N ASP A 2 14.03 8.65 5.78
CA ASP A 2 13.30 7.64 6.52
C ASP A 2 11.82 7.91 6.29
N GLN A 3 11.11 6.98 5.65
CA GLN A 3 9.65 6.99 5.64
C GLN A 3 9.18 5.78 6.43
N SER A 4 8.70 6.04 7.64
CA SER A 4 8.08 5.06 8.52
C SER A 4 6.80 4.48 7.89
N CYS A 5 6.38 3.30 8.32
CA CYS A 5 5.11 2.69 7.89
C CYS A 5 3.91 3.65 8.06
N GLN A 6 3.92 4.43 9.14
CA GLN A 6 2.88 5.41 9.44
C GLN A 6 2.83 6.54 8.40
N GLU A 7 3.98 7.09 8.00
CA GLU A 7 4.03 8.12 6.95
C GLU A 7 3.62 7.59 5.57
N HIS A 8 3.88 6.31 5.30
CA HIS A 8 3.40 5.66 4.08
C HIS A 8 1.87 5.56 4.07
N VAL A 9 1.28 5.14 5.18
CA VAL A 9 -0.18 5.09 5.39
C VAL A 9 -0.78 6.50 5.27
N ASP A 10 -0.16 7.50 5.88
CA ASP A 10 -0.66 8.88 5.87
C ASP A 10 -0.54 9.54 4.49
N ARG A 11 0.50 9.21 3.70
CA ARG A 11 0.58 9.62 2.29
C ARG A 11 -0.53 9.00 1.45
N TYR A 12 -0.86 7.73 1.69
CA TYR A 12 -1.99 7.08 1.04
C TYR A 12 -3.31 7.74 1.42
N LYS A 13 -3.55 8.00 2.71
CA LYS A 13 -4.73 8.75 3.17
C LYS A 13 -4.81 10.13 2.51
N PHE A 14 -3.69 10.84 2.37
CA PHE A 14 -3.64 12.14 1.70
C PHE A 14 -4.04 12.04 0.22
N VAL A 15 -3.48 11.09 -0.53
CA VAL A 15 -3.84 10.87 -1.94
C VAL A 15 -5.34 10.56 -2.08
N TYR A 16 -5.90 9.73 -1.19
CA TYR A 16 -7.34 9.46 -1.16
C TYR A 16 -8.16 10.68 -0.71
N SER A 17 -7.65 11.53 0.19
CA SER A 17 -8.34 12.76 0.61
C SER A 17 -8.49 13.78 -0.54
N GLN A 18 -7.60 13.73 -1.54
CA GLN A 18 -7.68 14.55 -2.74
C GLN A 18 -8.68 14.00 -3.79
N ALA A 19 -9.25 12.82 -3.52
CA ALA A 19 -10.28 12.19 -4.34
C ALA A 19 -11.45 11.75 -3.42
N PRO A 20 -12.23 12.71 -2.89
CA PRO A 20 -13.19 12.48 -1.80
C PRO A 20 -14.30 11.48 -2.14
N ASP A 21 -14.56 11.27 -3.43
CA ASP A 21 -15.53 10.30 -3.91
C ASP A 21 -14.93 8.90 -4.12
N VAL A 22 -13.63 8.70 -3.87
CA VAL A 22 -12.94 7.42 -4.06
C VAL A 22 -12.89 6.65 -2.75
N PHE A 23 -13.60 5.53 -2.72
CA PHE A 23 -13.66 4.62 -1.58
C PHE A 23 -12.76 3.42 -1.84
N PRO A 24 -11.57 3.33 -1.22
CA PRO A 24 -10.74 2.14 -1.30
C PRO A 24 -11.30 1.01 -0.44
N HIS A 25 -11.53 -0.13 -1.06
CA HIS A 25 -11.84 -1.40 -0.45
C HIS A 25 -10.62 -2.30 -0.56
N VAL A 26 -9.99 -2.58 0.58
CA VAL A 26 -8.91 -3.57 0.65
C VAL A 26 -9.53 -4.96 0.51
N GLY A 27 -9.13 -5.67 -0.53
CA GLY A 27 -9.52 -7.05 -0.80
C GLY A 27 -8.53 -8.04 -0.20
N GLU A 28 -8.15 -9.05 -0.98
CA GLU A 28 -7.18 -10.06 -0.56
C GLU A 28 -5.82 -9.44 -0.19
N THR A 29 -5.26 -9.89 0.93
CA THR A 29 -3.92 -9.52 1.37
C THR A 29 -3.10 -10.76 1.66
N GLY A 30 -1.80 -10.70 1.38
CA GLY A 30 -0.85 -11.78 1.61
C GLY A 30 0.44 -11.25 2.20
N VAL A 31 1.03 -11.96 3.16
CA VAL A 31 2.28 -11.57 3.80
C VAL A 31 3.24 -12.75 3.81
N ALA A 32 4.46 -12.53 3.31
CA ALA A 32 5.58 -13.44 3.44
C ALA A 32 6.67 -12.76 4.28
N LEU A 33 6.93 -13.30 5.48
CA LEU A 33 7.86 -12.74 6.45
C LEU A 33 9.05 -13.68 6.66
N ASP A 34 10.26 -13.16 6.51
CA ASP A 34 11.52 -13.83 6.87
C ASP A 34 12.16 -13.04 8.02
N GLU A 35 11.83 -13.44 9.25
CA GLU A 35 12.34 -12.83 10.49
C GLU A 35 13.87 -12.91 10.59
N ARG A 36 14.50 -13.98 10.07
CA ARG A 36 15.96 -14.16 10.14
C ARG A 36 16.69 -13.14 9.29
N LYS A 37 16.12 -12.78 8.14
CA LYS A 37 16.66 -11.75 7.26
C LYS A 37 16.13 -10.35 7.56
N GLY A 38 15.13 -10.24 8.44
CA GLY A 38 14.42 -8.99 8.69
C GLY A 38 13.79 -8.45 7.41
N THR A 39 13.13 -9.29 6.63
CA THR A 39 12.46 -8.89 5.38
C THR A 39 11.02 -9.33 5.35
N ALA A 40 10.13 -8.51 4.79
CA ALA A 40 8.74 -8.90 4.55
C ALA A 40 8.28 -8.44 3.17
N SER A 41 7.50 -9.28 2.50
CA SER A 41 6.79 -8.94 1.27
C SER A 41 5.30 -8.95 1.56
N VAL A 42 4.61 -7.86 1.25
CA VAL A 42 3.18 -7.68 1.46
C VAL A 42 2.50 -7.45 0.12
N TYR A 43 1.53 -8.29 -0.18
CA TYR A 43 0.62 -8.16 -1.31
C TYR A 43 -0.71 -7.59 -0.82
N ILE A 44 -1.24 -6.61 -1.54
CA ILE A 44 -2.53 -5.98 -1.25
C ILE A 44 -3.31 -5.84 -2.56
N ASN A 45 -4.47 -6.47 -2.64
CA ASN A 45 -5.46 -6.18 -3.66
C ASN A 45 -6.35 -5.04 -3.16
N VAL A 46 -6.49 -3.97 -3.94
CA VAL A 46 -7.29 -2.80 -3.59
C VAL A 46 -8.27 -2.53 -4.72
N ASN A 47 -9.55 -2.50 -4.39
CA ASN A 47 -10.59 -1.98 -5.27
C ASN A 47 -10.90 -0.55 -4.85
N ALA A 48 -11.11 0.35 -5.80
CA ALA A 48 -11.48 1.73 -5.54
C ALA A 48 -12.73 2.06 -6.35
N ALA A 49 -13.79 2.51 -5.68
CA ALA A 49 -15.07 2.86 -6.30
C ALA A 49 -15.39 4.34 -6.10
N GLY A 50 -16.25 4.91 -6.96
CA GLY A 50 -16.77 6.28 -6.82
C GLY A 50 -15.97 7.39 -7.53
N GLN A 51 -15.09 7.02 -8.47
CA GLN A 51 -14.57 7.98 -9.45
C GLN A 51 -15.72 8.63 -10.25
N PRO A 52 -15.59 9.90 -10.70
CA PRO A 52 -16.57 10.54 -11.57
C PRO A 52 -16.90 9.63 -12.77
N GLY A 53 -18.18 9.27 -12.92
CA GLY A 53 -18.64 8.34 -13.97
C GLY A 53 -18.84 6.88 -13.54
N GLY A 54 -18.89 6.57 -12.24
CA GLY A 54 -19.22 5.22 -11.75
C GLY A 54 -18.10 4.19 -11.91
N VAL A 55 -16.88 4.65 -12.18
CA VAL A 55 -15.77 3.76 -12.54
C VAL A 55 -15.22 3.05 -11.30
N ALA A 56 -15.24 1.73 -11.34
CA ALA A 56 -14.51 0.89 -10.40
C ALA A 56 -13.09 0.64 -10.95
N THR A 57 -12.08 0.86 -10.12
CA THR A 57 -10.69 0.54 -10.43
C THR A 57 -10.22 -0.56 -9.50
N GLN A 58 -9.72 -1.66 -10.06
CA GLN A 58 -8.97 -2.64 -9.29
C GLN A 58 -7.47 -2.38 -9.42
N GLY A 59 -6.72 -2.57 -8.35
CA GLY A 59 -5.28 -2.42 -8.34
C GLY A 59 -4.62 -3.43 -7.41
N VAL A 60 -3.37 -3.75 -7.70
CA VAL A 60 -2.54 -4.62 -6.87
C VAL A 60 -1.31 -3.84 -6.45
N SER A 61 -1.04 -3.81 -5.15
CA SER A 61 0.19 -3.28 -4.57
C SER A 61 1.05 -4.42 -4.03
N LEU A 62 2.33 -4.41 -4.38
CA LEU A 62 3.38 -5.21 -3.77
C LEU A 62 4.34 -4.29 -3.02
N LEU A 63 4.50 -4.53 -1.73
CA LEU A 63 5.35 -3.77 -0.84
C LEU A 63 6.46 -4.70 -0.32
N GLU A 64 7.72 -4.26 -0.39
CA GLU A 64 8.85 -4.95 0.24
C GLU A 64 9.36 -4.10 1.39
N TRP A 65 9.55 -4.76 2.52
CA TRP A 65 9.94 -4.16 3.78
C TRP A 65 11.24 -4.77 4.28
N ARG A 66 12.06 -3.94 4.92
CA ARG A 66 13.28 -4.36 5.59
C ARG A 66 13.30 -3.83 7.01
N ARG A 67 13.67 -4.69 7.96
CA ARG A 67 13.93 -4.30 9.33
C ARG A 67 15.29 -3.59 9.37
N THR A 68 15.30 -2.41 9.95
CA THR A 68 16.49 -1.59 10.16
C THR A 68 16.63 -1.29 11.64
N SER A 69 17.87 -1.17 12.11
CA SER A 69 18.18 -0.71 13.46
C SER A 69 19.01 0.57 13.33
N ASN A 70 18.42 1.69 13.72
CA ASN A 70 19.13 2.95 13.92
C ASN A 70 18.98 3.32 15.40
N ASP A 71 20.11 3.65 16.04
CA ASP A 71 20.14 4.15 17.42
C ASP A 71 19.42 3.25 18.45
N GLY A 72 19.49 1.93 18.27
CA GLY A 72 18.88 0.95 19.17
C GLY A 72 17.38 0.77 19.02
N THR A 73 16.74 1.48 18.08
CA THR A 73 15.32 1.31 17.76
C THR A 73 15.19 0.46 16.49
N GLU A 74 14.53 -0.70 16.60
CA GLU A 74 14.16 -1.49 15.43
C GLU A 74 12.91 -0.92 14.76
N ALA A 75 12.97 -0.72 13.45
CA ALA A 75 11.85 -0.26 12.65
C ALA A 75 11.76 -1.03 11.34
N TRP A 76 10.55 -1.21 10.83
CA TRP A 76 10.31 -1.74 9.49
C TRP A 76 10.18 -0.58 8.50
N LEU A 77 11.05 -0.55 7.50
CA LEU A 77 11.02 0.45 6.43
C LEU A 77 10.56 -0.20 5.13
N CYS A 78 9.60 0.45 4.45
CA CYS A 78 9.19 0.04 3.12
C CYS A 78 10.28 0.46 2.14
N VAL A 79 11.06 -0.51 1.66
CA VAL A 79 12.18 -0.26 0.75
C VAL A 79 11.75 -0.29 -0.72
N LYS A 80 10.60 -0.90 -1.02
CA LYS A 80 10.04 -0.94 -2.37
C LYS A 80 8.53 -0.96 -2.34
N HIS A 81 7.92 -0.23 -3.27
CA HIS A 81 6.49 -0.29 -3.51
C HIS A 81 6.25 -0.30 -5.02
N MET A 82 5.60 -1.36 -5.50
CA MET A 82 5.13 -1.48 -6.88
C MET A 82 3.61 -1.56 -6.86
N ALA A 83 2.94 -0.72 -7.63
CA ALA A 83 1.50 -0.76 -7.79
C ALA A 83 1.16 -0.93 -9.28
N ILE A 84 0.31 -1.90 -9.58
CA ILE A 84 -0.29 -2.07 -10.90
C ILE A 84 -1.76 -1.66 -10.76
N LYS A 85 -2.15 -0.65 -11.53
CA LYS A 85 -3.56 -0.28 -11.68
C LYS A 85 -4.15 -1.15 -12.78
N GLY A 86 -5.07 -2.04 -12.42
CA GLY A 86 -5.91 -2.79 -13.35
C GLY A 86 -6.89 -1.88 -14.07
N LEU A 87 -7.30 -2.31 -15.26
CA LEU A 87 -8.19 -1.55 -16.14
C LEU A 87 -9.60 -1.40 -15.55
N GLN A 88 -10.21 -0.28 -15.94
CA GLN A 88 -11.47 0.28 -15.50
C GLN A 88 -12.65 -0.56 -16.01
N ASP A 89 -13.53 -0.98 -15.11
CA ASP A 89 -14.89 -1.33 -15.47
C ASP A 89 -15.80 -0.13 -15.16
N ILE A 90 -16.61 0.26 -16.14
CA ILE A 90 -17.70 1.22 -15.95
C ILE A 90 -18.84 0.42 -15.31
N VAL A 91 -19.24 0.79 -14.09
CA VAL A 91 -20.40 0.21 -13.40
C VAL A 91 -21.64 1.04 -13.71
#